data_AF-A0A3C1S8W8-F1
#
_entry.id   AF-A0A3C1S8W8-F1
#
_cell.length_a   1.000
_cell.length_b   1.000
_cell.length_c   1.000
_cell.angle_alpha   90.00
_cell.angle_beta   90.00
_cell.angle_gamma   90.00
#
_symmetry.space_group_name_H-M   'P 1'
#
loop_
_entity.id
_entity.type
_entity.pdbx_description
1 polymer ?
#
loop_
_entity_poly.entity_id
_entity_poly.type
_entity_poly.pdbx_seq_one_letter_code
_entity_poly.pdbx_strand_id
1 'polypeptide(L)'
;MGHDAEQVVGKDDFAFFSQEMAESYRSDDREVISGRIPKDIEEKYTLAGEERWAHTIKVPYYNGQDNLIGLIGIYEDITERRQ
;
A
#
# COMPACT_ATOMS: atom_id res chain seq x y z
N MET A 1 10.85 0.49 -4.42
CA MET A 1 10.67 1.58 -5.41
C MET A 1 11.91 2.45 -5.63
N GLY A 2 13.09 2.17 -5.04
CA GLY A 2 14.33 2.89 -5.39
C GLY A 2 14.35 4.40 -5.06
N HIS A 3 13.42 4.88 -4.24
CA HIS A 3 13.35 6.25 -3.77
C HIS A 3 13.82 6.35 -2.31
N ASP A 4 14.49 7.44 -1.98
CA ASP A 4 14.81 7.76 -0.60
C ASP A 4 13.55 8.21 0.14
N ALA A 5 13.48 7.96 1.45
CA ALA A 5 12.30 8.28 2.26
C ALA A 5 11.88 9.76 2.14
N GLU A 6 12.85 10.67 2.09
CA GLU A 6 12.64 12.12 1.97
C GLU A 6 11.97 12.52 0.65
N GLN A 7 12.16 11.73 -0.42
CA GLN A 7 11.53 11.97 -1.72
C GLN A 7 10.05 11.55 -1.74
N VAL A 8 9.64 10.71 -0.79
CA VAL A 8 8.28 10.18 -0.67
C VAL A 8 7.40 11.02 0.25
N VAL A 9 7.99 11.63 1.29
CA VAL A 9 7.23 12.44 2.25
C VAL A 9 6.50 13.60 1.55
N GLY A 10 5.20 13.73 1.82
CA GLY A 10 4.34 14.78 1.26
C GLY A 10 3.87 14.52 -0.18
N LYS A 11 4.17 13.34 -0.74
CA LYS A 11 3.63 12.87 -2.02
C LYS A 11 2.47 11.89 -1.78
N ASP A 12 1.66 11.70 -2.82
CA ASP A 12 0.65 10.66 -2.88
C ASP A 12 0.98 9.63 -3.97
N ASP A 13 0.13 8.61 -4.09
CA ASP A 13 0.35 7.48 -4.99
C ASP A 13 0.46 7.90 -6.46
N PHE A 14 -0.17 8.99 -6.86
CA PHE A 14 -0.12 9.50 -8.23
C PHE A 14 1.27 10.02 -8.63
N ALA A 15 2.14 10.32 -7.66
CA ALA A 15 3.52 10.70 -7.94
C ALA A 15 4.40 9.51 -8.38
N PHE A 16 3.98 8.27 -8.12
CA PHE A 16 4.80 7.08 -8.32
C PHE A 16 4.17 6.01 -9.21
N PHE A 17 2.84 6.00 -9.32
CA PHE A 17 2.09 4.95 -10.00
C PHE A 17 1.25 5.49 -11.16
N SER A 18 0.82 4.58 -12.04
CA SER A 18 -0.21 4.91 -13.02
C SER A 18 -1.50 5.32 -12.31
N GLN A 19 -2.34 6.10 -13.00
CA GLN A 19 -3.62 6.57 -12.45
C GLN A 19 -4.47 5.41 -11.93
N GLU A 20 -4.58 4.32 -12.69
CA GLU A 20 -5.36 3.14 -12.31
C GLU A 20 -4.84 2.48 -11.02
N MET A 21 -3.52 2.27 -10.92
CA MET A 21 -2.91 1.69 -9.71
C MET A 21 -3.05 2.62 -8.50
N ALA A 22 -2.80 3.92 -8.68
CA ALA A 22 -2.95 4.92 -7.63
C ALA A 22 -4.39 4.98 -7.11
N GLU A 23 -5.38 4.99 -8.00
CA GLU A 23 -6.80 4.96 -7.62
C GLU A 23 -7.17 3.69 -6.85
N SER A 24 -6.68 2.53 -7.30
CA SER A 24 -6.88 1.25 -6.62
C SER A 24 -6.29 1.26 -5.21
N TYR A 25 -5.02 1.65 -5.06
CA TYR A 25 -4.37 1.72 -3.74
C TYR A 25 -5.06 2.69 -2.79
N ARG A 26 -5.50 3.84 -3.29
CA ARG A 26 -6.24 4.82 -2.49
C ARG A 26 -7.67 4.39 -2.17
N SER A 27 -8.28 3.54 -2.98
CA SER A 27 -9.57 2.92 -2.66
C SER A 27 -9.40 1.98 -1.47
N ASP A 28 -8.40 1.10 -1.53
CA ASP A 28 -8.07 0.19 -0.44
C ASP A 28 -7.75 0.91 0.88
N ASP A 29 -6.96 1.99 0.81
CA ASP A 29 -6.64 2.79 1.99
C ASP A 29 -7.91 3.40 2.61
N ARG A 30 -8.83 3.90 1.77
CA ARG A 30 -10.11 4.45 2.24
C ARG A 30 -10.99 3.38 2.87
N GLU A 31 -11.01 2.16 2.33
CA GLU A 31 -11.76 1.05 2.92
C GLU A 31 -11.22 0.69 4.30
N VAL A 32 -9.90 0.60 4.47
CA VAL A 32 -9.28 0.30 5.77
C VAL A 32 -9.52 1.41 6.78
N ILE A 33 -9.35 2.67 6.38
CA ILE A 33 -9.55 3.85 7.24
C ILE A 33 -11.03 3.97 7.65
N SER A 34 -11.95 3.84 6.70
CA SER A 34 -13.39 4.01 6.97
C SER A 34 -13.96 2.83 7.75
N GLY A 35 -13.57 1.61 7.39
CA GLY A 35 -14.02 0.37 8.03
C GLY A 35 -13.33 0.09 9.37
N ARG A 36 -12.16 0.69 9.64
CA ARG A 36 -11.30 0.37 10.79
C ARG A 36 -10.92 -1.11 10.87
N ILE A 37 -10.85 -1.77 9.71
CA ILE A 37 -10.58 -3.20 9.57
C ILE A 37 -9.28 -3.35 8.77
N PRO A 38 -8.29 -4.12 9.28
CA PRO A 38 -7.09 -4.45 8.52
C PRO A 38 -7.38 -5.11 7.17
N LYS A 39 -6.55 -4.82 6.18
CA LYS A 39 -6.48 -5.57 4.93
C LYS A 39 -5.16 -6.34 4.89
N ASP A 40 -5.23 -7.61 4.52
CA ASP A 40 -4.10 -8.53 4.40
C ASP A 40 -4.36 -9.40 3.17
N ILE A 41 -3.65 -9.12 2.07
CA ILE A 41 -3.88 -9.73 0.77
C ILE A 41 -2.58 -10.07 0.06
N GLU A 42 -2.60 -11.13 -0.73
CA GLU A 42 -1.60 -11.37 -1.76
C GLU A 42 -2.18 -11.05 -3.12
N GLU A 43 -1.52 -10.17 -3.87
CA GLU A 43 -2.03 -9.65 -5.14
C GLU A 43 -0.96 -9.67 -6.23
N LYS A 44 -1.42 -9.75 -7.48
CA LYS A 44 -0.56 -9.62 -8.64
C LYS A 44 -0.43 -8.17 -9.04
N TYR A 45 0.77 -7.78 -9.44
CA TYR A 45 1.03 -6.47 -10.01
C TYR A 45 2.00 -6.59 -11.19
N THR A 46 1.97 -5.60 -12.09
CA THR A 46 2.89 -5.56 -13.23
C THR A 46 3.96 -4.52 -12.97
N LEU A 47 5.23 -4.95 -13.03
CA LEU A 47 6.39 -4.06 -12.92
C LEU A 47 7.31 -4.29 -14.11
N ALA A 48 7.59 -3.22 -14.87
CA ALA A 48 8.45 -3.27 -16.06
C ALA A 48 8.03 -4.35 -17.09
N GLY A 49 6.73 -4.67 -17.18
CA GLY A 49 6.19 -5.67 -18.10
C GLY A 49 6.23 -7.11 -17.58
N GLU A 50 6.73 -7.34 -16.37
CA GLU A 50 6.73 -8.64 -15.70
C GLU A 50 5.59 -8.72 -14.67
N GLU A 51 4.88 -9.85 -14.65
CA GLU A 51 3.91 -10.15 -13.60
C GLU A 51 4.66 -10.58 -12.33
N ARG A 52 4.33 -9.94 -11.21
CA ARG A 52 4.93 -10.16 -9.90
C ARG A 52 3.86 -10.37 -8.84
N TRP A 53 4.27 -10.89 -7.70
CA TRP A 53 3.40 -11.09 -6.55
C TRP A 53 3.82 -10.19 -5.39
N ALA A 54 2.84 -9.56 -4.77
CA ALA A 54 3.03 -8.76 -3.57
C ALA A 54 2.15 -9.28 -2.44
N HIS A 55 2.70 -9.28 -1.23
CA HIS A 55 1.93 -9.38 0.01
C HIS A 55 1.77 -7.97 0.57
N THR A 56 0.52 -7.52 0.66
CA THR A 56 0.16 -6.17 1.08
C THR A 56 -0.65 -6.26 2.37
N ILE A 57 -0.15 -5.61 3.42
CA ILE A 57 -0.86 -5.44 4.70
C ILE A 57 -1.13 -3.96 4.91
N LYS A 58 -2.37 -3.61 5.24
CA LYS A 58 -2.79 -2.24 5.56
C LYS A 58 -3.55 -2.25 6.87
N VAL A 59 -3.07 -1.50 7.87
CA VAL A 59 -3.68 -1.45 9.20
C VAL A 59 -4.01 -0.02 9.61
N PRO A 60 -5.19 0.22 10.21
CA PRO A 60 -5.52 1.52 10.77
C PRO A 60 -4.56 1.86 11.91
N TYR A 61 -4.03 3.08 11.92
CA TYR A 61 -3.05 3.53 12.90
C TYR A 61 -3.67 4.50 13.89
N TYR A 62 -3.57 4.17 15.18
CA TYR A 62 -4.16 4.94 16.27
C TYR A 62 -3.09 5.58 17.15
N ASN A 63 -3.41 6.75 17.71
CA ASN A 63 -2.59 7.35 18.76
C ASN A 63 -2.88 6.72 20.14
N GLY A 64 -2.17 7.16 21.19
CA GLY A 64 -2.37 6.66 22.56
C GLY A 64 -3.72 7.01 23.21
N GLN A 65 -4.63 7.66 22.48
CA GLN A 65 -6.00 7.99 22.90
C GLN A 65 -7.05 7.28 22.02
N ASP A 66 -6.66 6.24 21.28
CA ASP A 66 -7.51 5.48 20.35
C ASP A 66 -8.13 6.32 19.21
N ASN A 67 -7.55 7.48 18.92
CA ASN A 67 -7.94 8.26 17.75
C ASN A 67 -7.22 7.73 16.51
N LEU A 68 -7.96 7.47 15.43
CA LEU A 68 -7.40 7.10 14.14
C LEU A 68 -6.62 8.29 13.57
N ILE A 69 -5.30 8.13 13.42
CA ILE A 69 -4.40 9.18 12.93
C ILE A 69 -3.74 8.84 11.59
N GLY A 70 -3.97 7.64 11.06
CA GLY A 70 -3.47 7.29 9.74
C GLY A 70 -3.61 5.81 9.41
N LEU A 71 -2.72 5.36 8.53
CA LEU A 71 -2.62 4.00 8.03
C LEU A 71 -1.14 3.58 8.07
N ILE A 72 -0.87 2.34 8.47
CA ILE A 72 0.42 1.71 8.25
C ILE A 72 0.25 0.71 7.10
N GLY A 73 1.07 0.86 6.06
CA GLY A 73 1.15 -0.06 4.94
C GLY A 73 2.47 -0.86 5.00
N ILE A 74 2.38 -2.16 4.80
CA ILE A 74 3.51 -3.06 4.58
C ILE A 74 3.32 -3.64 3.18
N TYR A 75 4.40 -3.59 2.40
CA TYR A 75 4.43 -4.13 1.06
C TYR A 75 5.66 -5.01 0.94
N GLU A 76 5.46 -6.27 0.62
CA GLU A 76 6.52 -7.25 0.45
C GLU A 76 6.42 -7.89 -0.94
N ASP A 77 7.52 -7.86 -1.70
CA ASP A 77 7.60 -8.66 -2.93
C ASP A 77 7.79 -10.13 -2.54
N ILE A 78 6.84 -10.96 -2.92
CA ILE A 78 6.81 -12.40 -2.64
C ILE A 78 6.94 -13.23 -3.92
N THR A 79 7.36 -12.61 -5.02
CA THR A 79 7.48 -13.28 -6.33
C THR A 79 8.34 -14.53 -6.24
N GLU A 80 9.48 -14.47 -5.54
CA GLU A 80 10.38 -15.62 -5.36
C GLU A 80 9.79 -16.73 -4.48
N ARG A 81 8.88 -16.42 -3.53
CA ARG A 81 8.25 -17.41 -2.64
C ARG A 81 7.19 -18.25 -3.35
N ARG A 82 6.70 -17.74 -4.49
CA ARG A 82 5.61 -18.32 -5.29
C ARG A 82 6.14 -19.15 -6.47
N GLN A 83 7.45 -19.13 -6.74
CA GLN A 83 8.10 -19.93 -7.79
C GLN A 83 8.51 -21.33 -7.30
#